data_AF-A0A959Y423-F1
#
_entry.id   AF-A0A959Y423-F1
#
_cell.length_a   1.000
_cell.length_b   1.000
_cell.length_c   1.000
_cell.angle_alpha   90.00
_cell.angle_beta   90.00
_cell.angle_gamma   90.00
#
_symmetry.space_group_name_H-M   'P 1'
#
loop_
_entity.id
_entity.type
_entity.pdbx_description
1 polymer ?
#
loop_
_entity_poly.entity_id
_entity_poly.type
_entity_poly.pdbx_seq_one_letter_code
_entity_poly.pdbx_strand_id
1 'polypeptide(L)'
;PRMEHHNLFFDEPLDQHAREIYGDPKWPTRPLLYTSCGTKTDPSVAPAGHENMVVLIPIAPGLEDTPEVRERYLQLTLDRLTRHTGVDLRAHLVLQRSFCINDFVNDYNSFRGNAYGLANTLTQTAVLKPRIKSRKVKGLYFTGQLTVPGPGVPPTLISGQVVADLIEQEHAKHRLRA
;
A
#
# COMPACT_ATOMS: atom_id res chain seq x y z
N PRO A 1 3.44 25.58 -5.42
CA PRO A 1 4.59 24.72 -5.81
C PRO A 1 4.31 23.93 -7.10
N ARG A 2 5.37 23.68 -7.89
CA ARG A 2 5.37 23.04 -9.23
C ARG A 2 5.09 21.53 -9.17
N MET A 3 4.04 21.13 -8.47
CA MET A 3 3.62 19.75 -8.30
C MET A 3 2.28 19.57 -9.00
N GLU A 4 2.12 18.43 -9.66
CA GLU A 4 0.83 17.95 -10.17
C GLU A 4 0.10 17.14 -9.08
N HIS A 5 -1.13 16.69 -9.35
CA HIS A 5 -1.84 15.80 -8.43
C HIS A 5 -0.99 14.56 -8.14
N HIS A 6 -0.44 13.91 -9.16
CA HIS A 6 0.36 12.70 -9.04
C HIS A 6 1.76 12.94 -9.60
N ASN A 7 2.80 12.68 -8.80
CA ASN A 7 4.18 12.85 -9.24
C ASN A 7 5.01 11.61 -8.88
N LEU A 8 5.78 11.13 -9.84
CA LEU A 8 6.70 10.01 -9.68
C LEU A 8 8.13 10.52 -9.82
N PHE A 9 8.96 10.23 -8.83
CA PHE A 9 10.33 10.72 -8.76
C PHE A 9 11.31 9.59 -9.07
N PHE A 10 11.75 9.54 -10.33
CA PHE A 10 12.75 8.62 -10.89
C PHE A 10 14.13 9.27 -11.09
N ASP A 11 14.52 10.15 -10.17
CA ASP A 11 15.80 10.86 -10.11
C ASP A 11 16.90 10.09 -9.36
N GLU A 12 16.67 8.82 -9.04
CA GLU A 12 17.64 7.91 -8.39
C GLU A 12 17.65 6.53 -9.09
N PRO A 13 18.69 5.70 -8.94
CA PRO A 13 18.81 4.43 -9.66
C PRO A 13 17.72 3.40 -9.28
N LEU A 14 16.88 3.03 -10.26
CA LEU A 14 15.82 2.02 -10.08
C LEU A 14 16.36 0.64 -9.69
N ASP A 15 17.44 0.18 -10.31
CA ASP A 15 18.01 -1.15 -10.06
C ASP A 15 18.51 -1.29 -8.62
N GLN A 16 19.09 -0.21 -8.07
CA GLN A 16 19.50 -0.19 -6.67
C GLN A 16 18.29 -0.32 -5.76
N HIS A 17 17.26 0.52 -5.94
CA HIS A 17 16.04 0.45 -5.14
C HIS A 17 15.42 -0.94 -5.20
N ALA A 18 15.24 -1.50 -6.41
CA ALA A 18 14.65 -2.81 -6.61
C ALA A 18 15.44 -3.91 -5.89
N ARG A 19 16.78 -3.87 -5.95
CA ARG A 19 17.64 -4.81 -5.21
C ARG A 19 17.44 -4.69 -3.71
N GLU A 20 17.37 -3.48 -3.17
CA GLU A 20 17.24 -3.23 -1.73
C GLU A 20 15.86 -3.58 -1.17
N ILE A 21 14.81 -3.66 -2.00
CA ILE A 21 13.46 -4.05 -1.54
C ILE A 21 13.09 -5.50 -1.85
N TYR A 22 13.69 -6.12 -2.88
CA TYR A 22 13.36 -7.50 -3.29
C TYR A 22 14.49 -8.51 -3.06
N GLY A 23 15.76 -8.12 -3.23
CA GLY A 23 16.91 -9.04 -3.21
C GLY A 23 17.66 -9.06 -1.88
N ASP A 24 17.98 -7.89 -1.34
CA ASP A 24 18.66 -7.66 -0.05
C ASP A 24 17.80 -6.69 0.78
N PRO A 25 16.72 -7.18 1.42
CA PRO A 25 15.72 -6.35 2.08
C PRO A 25 16.32 -5.41 3.12
N LYS A 26 16.31 -4.11 2.81
CA LYS A 26 16.66 -3.02 3.72
C LYS A 26 15.92 -1.75 3.33
N TRP A 27 15.98 -0.79 4.24
CA TRP A 27 15.52 0.56 3.96
C TRP A 27 16.34 1.16 2.79
N PRO A 28 15.71 1.60 1.68
CA PRO A 28 16.43 1.96 0.46
C PRO A 28 17.35 3.16 0.62
N THR A 29 18.62 3.02 0.24
CA THR A 29 19.64 4.07 0.41
C THR A 29 19.30 5.34 -0.37
N ARG A 30 18.75 5.18 -1.58
CA ARG A 30 18.35 6.27 -2.48
C ARG A 30 16.93 5.96 -2.99
N PRO A 31 15.90 6.18 -2.17
CA PRO A 31 14.56 5.70 -2.47
C PRO A 31 13.97 6.44 -3.67
N LEU A 32 13.32 5.74 -4.58
CA LEU A 32 12.28 6.27 -5.44
C LEU A 32 11.04 6.59 -4.60
N LEU A 33 10.35 7.68 -4.92
CA LEU A 33 9.17 8.09 -4.18
C LEU A 33 8.05 8.55 -5.11
N TYR A 34 6.84 8.46 -4.58
CA TYR A 34 5.63 8.99 -5.17
C TYR A 34 5.06 10.07 -4.26
N THR A 35 4.44 11.09 -4.87
CA THR A 35 3.65 12.06 -4.12
C THR A 35 2.26 12.23 -4.73
N SER A 36 1.27 12.41 -3.85
CA SER A 36 -0.10 12.78 -4.19
C SER A 36 -0.43 14.14 -3.58
N CYS A 37 -0.69 15.15 -4.38
CA CYS A 37 -1.11 16.48 -3.95
C CYS A 37 -2.61 16.64 -4.20
N GLY A 38 -3.44 16.18 -3.26
CA GLY A 38 -4.89 16.05 -3.47
C GLY A 38 -5.60 17.39 -3.78
N THR A 39 -5.09 18.49 -3.22
CA THR A 39 -5.63 19.84 -3.41
C THR A 39 -5.53 20.36 -4.85
N LYS A 40 -4.73 19.71 -5.69
CA LYS A 40 -4.63 20.03 -7.13
C LYS A 40 -5.92 19.71 -7.88
N THR A 41 -6.71 18.77 -7.39
CA THR A 41 -7.99 18.39 -8.01
C THR A 41 -9.17 18.65 -7.09
N ASP A 42 -8.98 18.53 -5.78
CA ASP A 42 -10.05 18.77 -4.80
C ASP A 42 -9.57 19.73 -3.70
N PRO A 43 -9.89 21.04 -3.79
CA PRO A 43 -9.52 22.01 -2.77
C PRO A 43 -10.11 21.74 -1.38
N SER A 44 -11.14 20.91 -1.26
CA SER A 44 -11.81 20.63 0.03
C SER A 44 -11.00 19.73 0.96
N VAL A 45 -9.98 19.04 0.44
CA VAL A 45 -9.13 18.12 1.21
C VAL A 45 -8.05 18.82 2.04
N ALA A 46 -8.02 20.15 2.06
CA ALA A 46 -7.20 20.97 2.94
C ALA A 46 -7.88 22.32 3.26
N PRO A 47 -7.51 23.00 4.37
CA PRO A 47 -7.93 24.38 4.61
C PRO A 47 -7.49 25.33 3.50
N ALA A 48 -8.18 26.48 3.37
CA ALA A 48 -7.78 27.51 2.42
C ALA A 48 -6.31 27.93 2.63
N GLY A 49 -5.56 28.06 1.53
CA GLY A 49 -4.13 28.39 1.55
C GLY A 49 -3.19 27.23 1.93
N HIS A 50 -3.71 26.02 2.15
CA HIS A 50 -2.91 24.84 2.49
C HIS A 50 -2.90 23.80 1.37
N GLU A 51 -1.96 22.86 1.45
CA GLU A 51 -1.82 21.73 0.53
C GLU A 51 -1.81 20.43 1.33
N ASN A 52 -2.58 19.44 0.86
CA ASN A 52 -2.58 18.09 1.43
C ASN A 52 -1.73 17.20 0.53
N MET A 53 -0.60 16.75 1.06
CA MET A 53 0.38 15.94 0.34
C MET A 53 0.58 14.61 1.04
N VAL A 54 0.45 13.53 0.28
CA VAL A 54 0.89 12.18 0.67
C VAL A 54 2.22 11.90 -0.01
N VAL A 55 3.19 11.39 0.74
CA VAL A 55 4.45 10.88 0.19
C VAL A 55 4.54 9.39 0.47
N LEU A 56 4.86 8.60 -0.56
CA LEU A 56 4.99 7.16 -0.49
C LEU A 56 6.40 6.74 -0.91
N ILE A 57 7.03 5.92 -0.08
CA ILE A 57 8.32 5.27 -0.36
C ILE A 57 8.12 3.76 -0.34
N PRO A 58 8.32 3.04 -1.45
CA PRO A 58 8.25 1.59 -1.47
C PRO A 58 9.39 0.97 -0.65
N ILE A 59 9.07 0.10 0.31
CA ILE A 59 10.04 -0.61 1.16
C ILE A 59 9.69 -2.09 1.26
N ALA A 60 10.65 -2.92 1.67
CA ALA A 60 10.40 -4.33 1.93
C ALA A 60 9.55 -4.54 3.20
N PRO A 61 8.70 -5.58 3.26
CA PRO A 61 7.92 -5.88 4.46
C PRO A 61 8.79 -6.51 5.56
N GLY A 62 8.42 -6.26 6.83
CA GLY A 62 9.08 -6.84 8.00
C GLY A 62 10.48 -6.28 8.29
N LEU A 63 10.81 -5.11 7.73
CA LEU A 63 11.93 -4.31 8.22
C LEU A 63 11.60 -3.74 9.60
N GLU A 64 12.65 -3.46 10.38
CA GLU A 64 12.50 -2.74 11.63
C GLU A 64 12.03 -1.30 11.36
N ASP A 65 10.97 -0.90 12.05
CA ASP A 65 10.24 0.34 11.81
C ASP A 65 10.24 1.20 13.08
N THR A 66 11.30 1.99 13.24
CA THR A 66 11.49 2.87 14.40
C THR A 66 11.18 4.32 14.05
N PRO A 67 10.80 5.15 15.05
CA PRO A 67 10.61 6.59 14.84
C PRO A 67 11.82 7.28 14.20
N GLU A 68 13.05 6.89 14.58
CA GLU A 68 14.29 7.45 14.06
C GLU A 68 14.49 7.15 12.57
N VAL A 69 14.15 5.93 12.14
CA VAL A 69 14.20 5.57 10.73
C VAL A 69 13.16 6.37 9.94
N ARG A 70 11.92 6.46 10.43
CA ARG A 70 10.86 7.26 9.79
C ARG A 70 11.27 8.73 9.63
N GLU A 71 11.84 9.32 10.68
CA GLU A 71 12.32 10.70 10.67
C GLU A 71 13.44 10.90 9.64
N ARG A 72 14.41 9.98 9.58
CA ARG A 72 15.47 10.02 8.55
C ARG A 72 14.90 10.05 7.13
N TYR A 73 13.90 9.22 6.83
CA TYR A 73 13.28 9.17 5.50
C TYR A 73 12.40 10.37 5.19
N LEU A 74 11.75 10.96 6.20
CA LEU A 74 11.09 12.24 6.07
C LEU A 74 12.09 13.32 5.65
N GLN A 75 13.22 13.44 6.36
CA GLN A 75 14.22 14.48 6.06
C GLN A 75 14.78 14.31 4.63
N LEU A 76 15.10 13.09 4.21
CA LEU A 76 15.51 12.79 2.85
C LEU A 76 14.46 13.22 1.81
N THR A 77 13.19 12.95 2.10
CA THR A 77 12.07 13.33 1.23
C THR A 77 11.95 14.83 1.12
N LEU A 78 11.98 15.56 2.25
CA LEU A 78 11.89 17.01 2.29
C LEU A 78 13.05 17.66 1.53
N ASP A 79 14.26 17.11 1.62
CA ASP A 79 15.40 17.57 0.81
C ASP A 79 15.18 17.38 -0.69
N ARG A 80 14.62 16.23 -1.11
CA ARG A 80 14.28 16.00 -2.53
C ARG A 80 13.19 16.93 -3.03
N LEU A 81 12.13 17.11 -2.25
CA LEU A 81 11.04 18.01 -2.60
C LEU A 81 11.51 19.47 -2.63
N THR A 82 12.41 19.87 -1.73
CA THR A 82 13.03 21.21 -1.73
C THR A 82 13.84 21.43 -3.00
N ARG A 83 14.68 20.47 -3.39
CA ARG A 83 15.43 20.56 -4.66
C ARG A 83 14.53 20.66 -5.88
N HIS A 84 13.43 19.93 -5.90
CA HIS A 84 12.49 19.94 -7.03
C HIS A 84 11.64 21.23 -7.10
N THR A 85 11.14 21.70 -5.96
CA THR A 85 10.20 22.82 -5.89
C THR A 85 10.88 24.18 -5.72
N GLY A 86 12.13 24.20 -5.23
CA GLY A 86 12.84 25.41 -4.83
C GLY A 86 12.37 26.00 -3.50
N VAL A 87 11.52 25.29 -2.74
CA VAL A 87 10.92 25.76 -1.49
C VAL A 87 11.23 24.77 -0.38
N ASP A 88 11.78 25.25 0.75
CA ASP A 88 11.97 24.40 1.92
C ASP A 88 10.64 24.13 2.62
N LEU A 89 10.09 22.93 2.40
CA LEU A 89 8.79 22.55 2.92
C LEU A 89 8.75 22.41 4.45
N ARG A 90 9.91 22.28 5.12
CA ARG A 90 9.97 22.11 6.59
C ARG A 90 9.31 23.25 7.34
N ALA A 91 9.52 24.48 6.87
CA ALA A 91 8.95 25.68 7.46
C ALA A 91 7.42 25.79 7.26
N HIS A 92 6.84 24.94 6.41
CA HIS A 92 5.43 24.96 6.02
C HIS A 92 4.66 23.72 6.51
N LEU A 93 5.29 22.84 7.29
CA LEU A 93 4.62 21.67 7.88
C LEU A 93 3.69 22.11 9.02
N VAL A 94 2.38 22.03 8.76
CA VAL A 94 1.34 22.29 9.78
C VAL A 94 0.96 21.02 10.52
N LEU A 95 0.89 19.89 9.80
CA LEU A 95 0.60 18.58 10.35
C LEU A 95 1.40 17.53 9.60
N GLN A 96 1.96 16.59 10.35
CA GLN A 96 2.64 15.41 9.82
C GLN A 96 2.10 14.16 10.51
N ARG A 97 1.81 13.15 9.68
CA ARG A 97 1.49 11.79 10.11
C ARG A 97 2.28 10.82 9.23
N SER A 98 2.83 9.78 9.86
CA SER A 98 3.48 8.67 9.16
C SER A 98 2.67 7.39 9.40
N PHE A 99 2.68 6.51 8.40
CA PHE A 99 2.03 5.20 8.47
C PHE A 99 2.95 4.19 7.79
N CYS A 100 3.40 3.18 8.52
CA CYS A 100 4.45 2.26 8.10
C CYS A 100 4.18 0.84 8.64
N ILE A 101 5.18 -0.05 8.54
CA ILE A 101 5.11 -1.48 8.80
C ILE A 101 4.40 -1.81 10.12
N ASN A 102 4.79 -1.18 11.22
CA ASN A 102 4.19 -1.45 12.52
C ASN A 102 2.72 -1.03 12.57
N ASP A 103 2.35 0.05 11.89
CA ASP A 103 0.95 0.49 11.81
C ASP A 103 0.13 -0.49 10.97
N PHE A 104 0.66 -1.01 9.85
CA PHE A 104 0.00 -2.06 9.07
C PHE A 104 -0.17 -3.36 9.87
N VAL A 105 0.79 -3.71 10.72
CA VAL A 105 0.68 -4.87 11.61
C VAL A 105 -0.42 -4.63 12.65
N ASN A 106 -0.40 -3.48 13.33
CA ASN A 106 -1.30 -3.18 14.44
C ASN A 106 -2.74 -2.95 14.00
N ASP A 107 -2.96 -2.16 12.94
CA ASP A 107 -4.31 -1.72 12.55
C ASP A 107 -4.99 -2.75 11.65
N TYR A 108 -4.22 -3.46 10.81
CA TYR A 108 -4.77 -4.35 9.78
C TYR A 108 -4.42 -5.83 9.98
N ASN A 109 -3.69 -6.19 11.05
CA ASN A 109 -3.15 -7.54 11.24
C ASN A 109 -2.35 -8.02 10.01
N SER A 110 -1.69 -7.08 9.31
CA SER A 110 -1.04 -7.37 8.05
C SER A 110 0.25 -8.15 8.27
N PHE A 111 0.39 -9.30 7.60
CA PHE A 111 1.58 -10.13 7.70
C PHE A 111 2.84 -9.34 7.32
N ARG A 112 3.77 -9.17 8.28
CA ARG A 112 4.99 -8.37 8.12
C ARG A 112 4.74 -6.92 7.68
N GLY A 113 3.56 -6.36 7.98
CA GLY A 113 3.21 -4.99 7.62
C GLY A 113 3.11 -4.74 6.12
N ASN A 114 2.71 -5.74 5.33
CA ASN A 114 2.53 -5.58 3.89
C ASN A 114 1.34 -4.64 3.59
N ALA A 115 1.52 -3.71 2.65
CA ALA A 115 0.46 -2.80 2.22
C ALA A 115 -0.29 -3.28 0.95
N TYR A 116 0.33 -4.18 0.17
CA TYR A 116 -0.12 -4.52 -1.19
C TYR A 116 -0.42 -6.02 -1.40
N GLY A 117 -0.56 -6.79 -0.33
CA GLY A 117 -0.91 -8.21 -0.41
C GLY A 117 0.21 -9.10 -0.98
N LEU A 118 -0.16 -10.21 -1.62
CA LEU A 118 0.80 -11.17 -2.16
C LEU A 118 1.60 -10.57 -3.32
N ALA A 119 2.91 -10.84 -3.37
CA ALA A 119 3.73 -10.41 -4.50
C ALA A 119 3.30 -11.13 -5.79
N ASN A 120 3.47 -10.48 -6.92
CA ASN A 120 3.13 -11.04 -8.25
C ASN A 120 4.21 -12.00 -8.78
N THR A 121 4.69 -12.92 -7.93
CA THR A 121 5.63 -13.96 -8.35
C THR A 121 4.88 -15.09 -9.06
N LEU A 122 5.57 -15.85 -9.92
CA LEU A 122 4.96 -16.99 -10.63
C LEU A 122 4.32 -18.01 -9.66
N THR A 123 4.90 -18.18 -8.47
CA THR A 123 4.38 -19.09 -7.43
C THR A 123 3.22 -18.51 -6.62
N GLN A 124 2.91 -17.21 -6.78
CA GLN A 124 1.83 -16.51 -6.09
C GLN A 124 0.74 -16.00 -7.06
N THR A 125 0.75 -16.49 -8.31
CA THR A 125 -0.22 -16.14 -9.35
C THR A 125 -1.08 -17.36 -9.75
N ALA A 126 -2.22 -17.10 -10.39
CA ALA A 126 -3.14 -18.11 -10.93
C ALA A 126 -3.56 -19.20 -9.91
N VAL A 127 -3.42 -20.48 -10.28
CA VAL A 127 -3.91 -21.65 -9.51
C VAL A 127 -3.22 -21.86 -8.17
N LEU A 128 -2.09 -21.17 -7.92
CA LEU A 128 -1.33 -21.25 -6.68
C LEU A 128 -1.77 -20.21 -5.64
N LYS A 129 -2.69 -19.30 -5.99
CA LYS A 129 -3.28 -18.37 -5.03
C LYS A 129 -4.04 -19.10 -3.91
N PRO A 130 -4.07 -18.54 -2.69
CA PRO A 130 -4.93 -19.04 -1.63
C PRO A 130 -6.37 -19.19 -2.12
N ARG A 131 -6.97 -20.33 -1.80
CA ARG A 131 -8.33 -20.65 -2.23
C ARG A 131 -9.33 -19.77 -1.47
N ILE A 132 -10.42 -19.44 -2.15
CA ILE A 132 -11.56 -18.71 -1.57
C ILE A 132 -12.26 -19.52 -0.45
N LYS A 133 -12.16 -20.84 -0.46
CA LYS A 133 -12.84 -21.72 0.52
C LYS A 133 -11.85 -22.58 1.32
N SER A 134 -12.10 -22.69 2.62
CA SER A 134 -11.32 -23.57 3.49
C SER A 134 -11.56 -25.05 3.15
N ARG A 135 -10.46 -25.82 3.09
CA ARG A 135 -10.52 -27.29 2.95
C ARG A 135 -10.77 -28.00 4.28
N LYS A 136 -10.53 -27.31 5.41
CA LYS A 136 -10.54 -27.90 6.76
C LYS A 136 -11.81 -27.58 7.53
N VAL A 137 -12.40 -26.40 7.27
CA VAL A 137 -13.56 -25.89 8.03
C VAL A 137 -14.70 -25.68 7.05
N LYS A 138 -15.81 -26.40 7.26
CA LYS A 138 -17.01 -26.26 6.44
C LYS A 138 -17.65 -24.89 6.72
N GLY A 139 -18.06 -24.20 5.66
CA GLY A 139 -18.68 -22.88 5.77
C GLY A 139 -17.71 -21.72 6.00
N LEU A 140 -16.39 -21.95 5.97
CA LEU A 140 -15.39 -20.90 6.07
C LEU A 140 -14.88 -20.48 4.68
N TYR A 141 -14.96 -19.18 4.42
CA TYR A 141 -14.53 -18.52 3.17
C TYR A 141 -13.54 -17.39 3.45
N PHE A 142 -12.74 -17.06 2.46
CA PHE A 142 -11.75 -15.99 2.50
C PHE A 142 -12.05 -14.98 1.40
N THR A 143 -12.05 -13.70 1.76
CA THR A 143 -12.20 -12.56 0.84
C THR A 143 -11.12 -11.52 1.10
N GLY A 144 -10.82 -10.70 0.11
CA GLY A 144 -9.92 -9.55 0.21
C GLY A 144 -8.63 -9.70 -0.58
N GLN A 145 -7.65 -8.84 -0.28
CA GLN A 145 -6.44 -8.66 -1.10
C GLN A 145 -5.47 -9.85 -1.14
N LEU A 146 -5.59 -10.81 -0.22
CA LEU A 146 -4.71 -11.98 -0.11
C LEU A 146 -5.28 -13.24 -0.77
N THR A 147 -6.46 -13.14 -1.40
CA THR A 147 -7.13 -14.24 -2.09
C THR A 147 -7.50 -13.81 -3.51
N VAL A 148 -8.27 -14.62 -4.21
CA VAL A 148 -8.73 -14.34 -5.58
C VAL A 148 -9.71 -13.15 -5.55
N PRO A 149 -9.59 -12.17 -6.46
CA PRO A 149 -8.68 -12.08 -7.62
C PRO A 149 -7.31 -11.47 -7.32
N GLY A 150 -7.10 -10.77 -6.21
CA GLY A 150 -5.79 -10.23 -5.81
C GLY A 150 -5.89 -8.87 -5.11
N PRO A 151 -4.77 -8.13 -5.02
CA PRO A 151 -4.72 -6.86 -4.32
C PRO A 151 -5.31 -5.69 -5.14
N GLY A 152 -5.60 -4.60 -4.46
CA GLY A 152 -6.19 -3.38 -5.05
C GLY A 152 -7.68 -3.23 -4.75
N VAL A 153 -8.19 -1.99 -4.81
CA VAL A 153 -9.58 -1.68 -4.45
C VAL A 153 -10.60 -2.45 -5.31
N PRO A 154 -10.55 -2.40 -6.66
CA PRO A 154 -11.53 -3.15 -7.46
C PRO A 154 -11.43 -4.68 -7.26
N PRO A 155 -10.22 -5.30 -7.27
CA PRO A 155 -10.08 -6.72 -6.96
C PRO A 155 -10.62 -7.13 -5.59
N THR A 156 -10.40 -6.32 -4.56
CA THR A 156 -10.87 -6.58 -3.19
C THR A 156 -12.40 -6.58 -3.11
N LEU A 157 -13.07 -5.63 -3.77
CA LEU A 157 -14.53 -5.57 -3.83
C LEU A 157 -15.11 -6.79 -4.59
N ILE A 158 -14.51 -7.14 -5.72
CA ILE A 158 -14.91 -8.32 -6.51
C ILE A 158 -14.72 -9.61 -5.69
N SER A 159 -13.66 -9.71 -4.89
CA SER A 159 -13.44 -10.85 -3.99
C SER A 159 -14.63 -11.07 -3.04
N GLY A 160 -15.18 -9.98 -2.49
CA GLY A 160 -16.38 -10.01 -1.64
C GLY A 160 -17.60 -10.54 -2.40
N GLN A 161 -17.85 -10.01 -3.60
CA GLN A 161 -18.96 -10.46 -4.44
C GLN A 161 -18.86 -11.95 -4.76
N VAL A 162 -17.68 -12.42 -5.17
CA VAL A 162 -17.46 -13.84 -5.52
C VAL A 162 -17.73 -14.77 -4.33
N VAL A 163 -17.36 -14.37 -3.12
CA VAL A 163 -17.67 -15.14 -1.89
C VAL A 163 -19.16 -15.15 -1.61
N ALA A 164 -19.85 -14.01 -1.74
CA ALA A 164 -21.28 -13.92 -1.52
C ALA A 164 -22.05 -14.85 -2.48
N ASP A 165 -21.75 -14.77 -3.78
CA ASP A 165 -22.37 -15.61 -4.81
C ASP A 165 -22.14 -17.10 -4.53
N LEU A 166 -20.93 -17.47 -4.11
CA LEU A 166 -20.60 -18.86 -3.77
C LEU A 166 -21.42 -19.37 -2.58
N ILE A 167 -21.60 -18.54 -1.55
CA ILE A 167 -22.41 -18.88 -0.38
C ILE A 167 -23.88 -19.07 -0.80
N GLU A 168 -24.44 -18.16 -1.58
CA GLU A 168 -25.82 -18.27 -2.07
C GLU A 168 -26.06 -19.55 -2.86
N GLN A 169 -25.16 -19.89 -3.78
CA GLN A 169 -25.24 -21.11 -4.57
C GLN A 169 -25.18 -22.39 -3.72
N GLU A 170 -24.32 -22.43 -2.70
CA GLU A 170 -24.23 -23.58 -1.79
C GLU A 170 -25.49 -23.72 -0.93
N HIS A 171 -26.03 -22.60 -0.42
CA HIS A 171 -27.27 -22.59 0.35
C HIS A 171 -28.47 -23.04 -0.48
N ALA A 172 -28.58 -22.59 -1.74
CA ALA A 172 -29.65 -23.01 -2.64
C ALA A 172 -29.62 -24.53 -2.91
N LYS A 173 -28.41 -25.10 -3.13
CA LYS A 173 -28.23 -26.56 -3.31
C LYS A 173 -28.59 -27.36 -2.06
N HIS A 174 -28.35 -26.83 -0.87
CA HIS A 174 -28.72 -27.48 0.39
C HIS A 174 -30.24 -27.49 0.61
N ARG A 175 -30.96 -26.41 0.26
CA ARG A 175 -32.42 -26.36 0.33
C ARG A 175 -33.12 -27.33 -0.63
N LEU A 176 -32.57 -27.54 -1.82
CA LEU A 176 -33.13 -28.47 -2.81
C LEU A 176 -32.89 -29.95 -2.48
N ARG A 177 -32.06 -30.25 -1.48
CA ARG A 177 -31.69 -31.63 -1.06
C ARG A 177 -32.28 -32.02 0.30
N ALA A 178 -32.95 -31.10 1.00
CA ALA A 178 -33.66 -31.33 2.25
C ALA A 178 -35.16 -31.52 1.96
#